data_AF-A0AA39C3T1-F1
#
_entry.id   AF-A0AA39C3T1-F1
#
_cell.length_a   1.000
_cell.length_b   1.000
_cell.length_c   1.000
_cell.angle_alpha   90.00
_cell.angle_beta   90.00
_cell.angle_gamma   90.00
#
_symmetry.space_group_name_H-M   'P 1'
#
loop_
_entity.id
_entity.type
_entity.pdbx_description
1 polymer ?
#
loop_
_entity_poly.entity_id
_entity_poly.type
_entity_poly.pdbx_seq_one_letter_code
_entity_poly.pdbx_strand_id
1 'polypeptide(L)'
;MVTEITTVTEITTLNIHICIDLDVRNFSKRNRTTKCALSEIPASPELDREYRLAGVVHYQSAHFVAYCLRSGENWSKCDDLQPKIQSRINHKTTVVSPQIPIYILE
;
A
#
# COMPACT_ATOMS: atom_id res chain seq x y z
N MET A 1 -17.21 -23.29 44.65
CA MET A 1 -17.23 -23.22 43.17
C MET A 1 -15.97 -22.50 42.74
N VAL A 2 -15.09 -23.15 41.97
CA VAL A 2 -13.88 -22.54 41.42
C VAL A 2 -14.17 -22.26 39.96
N THR A 3 -14.12 -21.00 39.55
CA THR A 3 -14.34 -20.58 38.17
C THR A 3 -13.01 -20.70 37.44
N GLU A 4 -12.88 -21.67 36.52
CA GLU A 4 -11.75 -21.72 35.60
C GLU A 4 -11.90 -20.61 34.56
N ILE A 5 -10.92 -19.71 34.50
CA ILE A 5 -10.83 -18.69 33.46
C ILE A 5 -10.02 -19.31 32.32
N THR A 6 -10.68 -19.66 31.23
CA THR A 6 -10.01 -20.11 30.00
C THR A 6 -9.50 -18.88 29.26
N THR A 7 -8.22 -18.57 29.38
CA THR A 7 -7.56 -17.58 28.52
C THR A 7 -7.27 -18.20 27.16
N VAL A 8 -7.96 -17.71 26.13
CA VAL A 8 -7.66 -18.04 24.73
C VAL A 8 -6.58 -17.08 24.24
N THR A 9 -5.39 -17.61 23.94
CA THR A 9 -4.30 -16.85 23.35
C THR A 9 -4.32 -17.08 21.83
N GLU A 10 -4.79 -16.10 21.07
CA GLU A 10 -4.67 -16.11 19.61
C GLU A 10 -3.24 -15.69 19.22
N ILE A 11 -2.45 -16.63 18.71
CA ILE A 11 -1.11 -16.35 18.20
C ILE A 11 -1.23 -16.21 16.69
N THR A 12 -1.50 -14.99 16.21
CA THR A 12 -1.39 -14.66 14.79
C THR A 12 0.08 -14.41 14.47
N THR A 13 0.71 -15.32 13.74
CA THR A 13 1.98 -15.03 13.07
C THR A 13 1.70 -14.05 11.94
N LEU A 14 1.70 -12.76 12.25
CA LEU A 14 1.51 -11.69 11.26
C LEU A 14 2.65 -11.70 10.22
N ASN A 15 2.28 -11.58 8.95
CA ASN A 15 3.20 -11.61 7.82
C ASN A 15 4.14 -10.39 7.85
N ILE A 16 5.39 -10.59 7.45
CA ILE A 16 6.38 -9.51 7.28
C ILE A 16 6.00 -8.50 6.17
N HIS A 17 5.04 -8.85 5.31
CA HIS A 17 4.52 -8.01 4.24
C HIS A 17 2.98 -8.05 4.26
N ILE A 18 2.34 -6.91 4.05
CA ILE A 18 0.89 -6.77 3.86
C ILE A 18 0.63 -6.14 2.51
N CYS A 19 -0.21 -6.77 1.69
CA CYS A 19 -0.71 -6.21 0.45
C CYS A 19 -2.23 -6.04 0.58
N ILE A 20 -2.73 -4.82 0.37
CA ILE A 20 -4.17 -4.52 0.46
C ILE A 20 -4.71 -4.33 -0.95
N ASP A 21 -5.44 -5.30 -1.50
CA ASP A 21 -6.16 -5.10 -2.77
C ASP A 21 -7.40 -4.25 -2.52
N LEU A 22 -7.43 -3.03 -3.07
CA LEU A 22 -8.52 -2.08 -2.89
C LEU A 22 -9.72 -2.36 -3.79
N ASP A 23 -9.65 -3.35 -4.67
CA ASP A 23 -10.69 -3.74 -5.64
C ASP A 23 -11.36 -2.56 -6.38
N VAL A 24 -10.57 -1.52 -6.66
CA VAL A 24 -11.05 -0.30 -7.34
C VAL A 24 -11.41 -0.55 -8.83
N ARG A 25 -11.08 -1.72 -9.38
CA ARG A 25 -11.44 -2.13 -10.76
C ARG A 25 -12.93 -2.45 -10.89
N ASN A 26 -13.55 -3.01 -9.85
CA ASN A 26 -14.97 -3.38 -9.85
C ASN A 26 -15.91 -2.17 -9.70
N PHE A 27 -15.40 -0.99 -9.34
CA PHE A 27 -16.15 0.27 -9.28
C PHE A 27 -16.35 0.96 -10.63
N SER A 28 -15.88 0.36 -11.73
CA SER A 28 -16.02 0.88 -13.11
C SER A 28 -17.46 1.14 -13.56
N LYS A 29 -18.47 0.59 -12.86
CA LYS A 29 -19.90 0.92 -13.10
C LYS A 29 -20.35 2.27 -12.52
N ARG A 30 -19.54 2.93 -11.67
CA ARG A 30 -19.87 4.20 -11.02
C ARG A 30 -18.71 5.21 -11.10
N ASN A 31 -18.21 5.54 -12.30
CA ASN A 31 -17.48 6.80 -12.67
C ASN A 31 -16.50 7.46 -11.66
N ARG A 32 -15.96 6.74 -10.66
CA ARG A 32 -15.10 7.31 -9.63
C ARG A 32 -13.96 6.34 -9.38
N THR A 33 -12.94 6.42 -10.21
CA THR A 33 -11.60 6.01 -9.79
C THR A 33 -11.22 6.91 -8.62
N THR A 34 -11.09 6.37 -7.41
CA THR A 34 -10.53 7.08 -6.25
C THR A 34 -9.07 7.36 -6.57
N LYS A 35 -8.79 8.59 -7.02
CA LYS A 35 -7.44 9.07 -7.23
C LYS A 35 -7.00 9.84 -5.98
N CYS A 36 -5.74 9.73 -5.62
CA CYS A 36 -5.13 10.50 -4.54
C CYS A 36 -3.66 10.77 -4.87
N ALA A 37 -3.05 11.76 -4.22
CA ALA A 37 -1.61 11.90 -4.21
C ALA A 37 -0.97 10.75 -3.41
N LEU A 38 0.28 10.39 -3.74
CA LEU A 38 1.04 9.41 -2.96
C LEU A 38 1.16 9.83 -1.48
N SER A 39 1.23 11.13 -1.20
CA SER A 39 1.28 11.68 0.16
C SER A 39 0.00 11.45 0.99
N GLU A 40 -1.12 11.14 0.36
CA GLU A 40 -2.41 10.92 1.04
C GLU A 40 -2.62 9.46 1.43
N ILE A 41 -1.76 8.55 0.96
CA ILE A 41 -1.83 7.14 1.31
C ILE A 41 -1.22 6.97 2.71
N PRO A 42 -1.93 6.31 3.66
CA PRO A 42 -1.44 6.15 5.02
C PRO A 42 -0.02 5.56 5.04
N ALA A 43 0.90 6.25 5.70
CA ALA A 43 2.28 5.80 5.86
C ALA A 43 2.38 4.56 6.74
N SER A 44 1.47 4.41 7.71
CA SER A 44 1.31 3.23 8.56
C SER A 44 -0.18 2.88 8.68
N PRO A 45 -0.55 1.60 8.62
CA PRO A 45 -1.89 1.13 8.94
C PRO A 45 -2.01 0.92 10.46
N GLU A 46 -3.22 1.11 11.01
CA GLU A 46 -3.52 0.80 12.40
C GLU A 46 -3.75 -0.71 12.57
N LEU A 47 -2.71 -1.43 12.95
CA LEU A 47 -2.70 -2.88 13.17
C LEU A 47 -1.89 -3.21 14.45
N ASP A 48 -1.94 -4.47 14.91
CA ASP A 48 -1.24 -4.92 16.12
C ASP A 48 0.30 -4.79 16.08
N ARG A 49 0.88 -4.54 14.90
CA ARG A 49 2.31 -4.31 14.72
C ARG A 49 2.55 -3.05 13.92
N GLU A 50 3.74 -2.49 14.10
CA GLU A 50 4.19 -1.34 13.33
C GLU A 50 4.58 -1.78 11.91
N TYR A 51 3.84 -1.24 10.95
CA TYR A 51 4.10 -1.43 9.53
C TYR A 51 4.32 -0.06 8.89
N ARG A 52 5.23 -0.03 7.94
CA ARG A 52 5.46 1.14 7.09
C ARG A 52 5.10 0.88 5.65
N LEU A 53 4.63 1.91 4.97
CA LEU A 53 4.37 1.88 3.54
C LEU A 53 5.69 1.62 2.79
N ALA A 54 5.68 0.63 1.91
CA ALA A 54 6.81 0.28 1.06
C ALA A 54 6.55 0.63 -0.41
N GLY A 55 5.29 0.74 -0.80
CA GLY A 55 4.94 1.18 -2.14
C GLY A 55 3.48 1.02 -2.47
N VAL A 56 3.15 1.39 -3.70
CA VAL A 56 1.80 1.39 -4.22
C VAL A 56 1.84 0.93 -5.67
N VAL A 57 1.01 -0.06 -5.99
CA VAL A 57 0.72 -0.45 -7.37
C VAL A 57 -0.38 0.47 -7.88
N HIS A 58 -0.06 1.22 -8.92
CA HIS A 58 -0.93 2.12 -9.64
C HIS A 58 -1.39 1.48 -10.93
N TYR A 59 -2.66 1.69 -11.30
CA TYR A 59 -3.18 1.31 -12.62
C TYR A 59 -3.76 2.50 -13.37
N GLN A 60 -3.33 2.67 -14.61
CA GLN A 60 -3.84 3.67 -15.53
C GLN A 60 -3.69 3.18 -16.97
N SER A 61 -4.69 3.45 -17.82
CA SER A 61 -4.61 3.20 -19.26
C SER A 61 -4.20 1.76 -19.63
N ALA A 62 -4.81 0.76 -18.97
CA ALA A 62 -4.48 -0.65 -19.16
C ALA A 62 -3.05 -1.05 -18.79
N HIS A 63 -2.39 -0.24 -17.96
CA HIS A 63 -1.00 -0.39 -17.57
C HIS A 63 -0.80 -0.33 -16.06
N PHE A 64 0.12 -1.14 -15.54
CA PHE A 64 0.50 -1.13 -14.13
C PHE A 64 1.86 -0.47 -13.95
N VAL A 65 1.93 0.40 -12.94
CA VAL A 65 3.15 1.10 -12.54
C VAL A 65 3.33 0.94 -11.05
N ALA A 66 4.54 0.67 -10.59
CA ALA A 66 4.84 0.62 -9.17
C ALA A 66 5.51 1.92 -8.71
N TYR A 67 5.03 2.46 -7.59
CA TYR A 67 5.64 3.56 -6.86
C TYR A 67 6.22 3.01 -5.57
N CYS A 68 7.54 3.00 -5.43
CA CYS A 68 8.23 2.41 -4.29
C CYS A 68 8.75 3.49 -3.34
N LEU A 69 8.47 3.34 -2.06
CA LEU A 69 8.99 4.19 -0.98
C LEU A 69 10.24 3.54 -0.37
N ARG A 70 11.40 4.13 -0.64
CA ARG A 70 12.68 3.70 -0.06
C ARG A 70 12.92 4.38 1.29
N SER A 71 13.89 3.86 2.05
CA SER A 71 14.39 4.47 3.29
C SER A 71 14.71 5.96 3.09
N GLY A 72 14.33 6.79 4.06
CA GLY A 72 14.49 8.24 3.99
C GLY A 72 13.48 8.94 3.08
N GLU A 73 12.26 8.41 2.98
CA GLU A 73 11.10 8.99 2.27
C GLU A 73 11.31 9.25 0.77
N ASN A 74 12.26 8.54 0.16
CA ASN A 74 12.58 8.71 -1.26
C ASN A 74 11.71 7.81 -2.13
N TRP A 75 10.77 8.43 -2.84
CA TRP A 75 9.91 7.73 -3.79
C TRP A 75 10.62 7.48 -5.13
N SER A 76 10.34 6.32 -5.72
CA SER A 76 10.79 5.94 -7.07
C SER A 76 9.62 5.36 -7.88
N LYS A 77 9.58 5.63 -9.19
CA LYS A 77 8.62 5.04 -10.14
C LYS A 77 9.32 3.94 -10.93
N CYS A 78 8.74 2.74 -10.88
CA CYS A 78 9.10 1.59 -11.70
C CYS A 78 7.99 1.38 -12.74
N ASP A 79 8.35 1.62 -14.00
CA ASP A 79 7.48 1.52 -15.17
C ASP A 79 8.26 0.73 -16.21
N ASP A 80 7.80 -0.48 -16.53
CA ASP A 80 8.42 -1.42 -17.47
C ASP A 80 8.38 -0.92 -18.93
N LEU A 81 7.54 0.06 -19.25
CA LEU A 81 7.59 0.78 -20.52
C LEU A 81 8.74 1.80 -20.59
N GLN A 82 9.43 2.06 -19.46
CA GLN A 82 10.55 2.98 -19.37
C GLN A 82 11.85 2.20 -19.16
N PRO A 83 12.95 2.59 -19.83
CA PRO A 83 14.23 1.87 -19.72
C PRO A 83 14.93 2.05 -18.37
N LYS A 84 14.47 2.99 -17.53
CA LYS A 84 15.09 3.33 -16.25
C LYS A 84 14.04 3.62 -15.18
N ILE A 85 14.36 3.26 -13.95
CA ILE A 85 13.61 3.67 -12.75
C ILE A 85 13.75 5.18 -12.57
N GLN A 86 12.64 5.88 -12.41
CA GLN A 86 12.65 7.31 -12.12
C GLN A 86 12.73 7.49 -10.60
N SER A 87 13.81 8.11 -10.12
CA SER A 87 14.02 8.34 -8.68
C SER A 87 13.59 9.76 -8.28
N ARG A 88 13.33 9.97 -6.98
CA ARG A 88 13.00 11.28 -6.39
C ARG A 88 11.76 11.94 -7.01
N ILE A 89 10.73 11.13 -7.25
CA ILE A 89 9.44 11.66 -7.69
C ILE A 89 8.79 12.48 -6.55
N ASN A 90 8.08 13.54 -6.92
CA ASN A 90 7.39 14.38 -5.95
C ASN A 90 6.07 13.70 -5.53
N HIS A 91 6.08 13.07 -4.37
CA HIS A 91 4.94 12.32 -3.84
C HIS A 91 3.72 13.21 -3.48
N LYS A 92 3.92 14.51 -3.27
CA LYS A 92 2.83 15.47 -3.01
C LYS A 92 2.02 15.81 -4.26
N THR A 93 2.64 15.72 -5.44
CA THR A 93 2.00 16.06 -6.72
C THR A 93 1.75 14.84 -7.61
N THR A 94 2.32 13.69 -7.27
CA THR A 94 2.12 12.44 -8.03
C THR A 94 0.78 11.84 -7.65
N VAL A 95 -0.21 12.00 -8.53
CA VAL A 95 -1.57 11.45 -8.38
C VAL A 95 -1.59 10.02 -8.93
N VAL A 96 -2.13 9.10 -8.14
CA VAL A 96 -2.29 7.69 -8.48
C VAL A 96 -3.74 7.26 -8.34
N SER A 97 -4.13 6.29 -9.15
CA SER A 97 -5.24 5.38 -8.85
C SER A 97 -4.66 4.14 -8.14
N PRO A 98 -4.61 4.11 -6.80
CA PRO A 98 -3.97 3.02 -6.07
C PRO A 98 -4.83 1.76 -6.20
N GLN A 99 -4.19 0.67 -6.64
CA GLN A 99 -4.80 -0.67 -6.67
C GLN A 99 -4.39 -1.45 -5.44
N ILE A 100 -3.09 -1.41 -5.13
CA ILE A 100 -2.49 -2.22 -4.06
C ILE A 100 -1.45 -1.39 -3.31
N PRO A 101 -1.79 -0.78 -2.16
CA PRO A 101 -0.80 -0.36 -1.18
C PRO A 101 -0.10 -1.59 -0.57
N ILE A 102 1.22 -1.49 -0.43
CA ILE A 102 2.08 -2.54 0.12
C ILE A 102 2.79 -1.99 1.34
N TYR A 103 2.67 -2.71 2.45
CA TYR A 103 3.29 -2.39 3.73
C TYR A 103 4.25 -3.49 4.13
N ILE A 104 5.31 -3.13 4.86
CA ILE A 104 6.27 -4.07 5.42
C ILE A 104 6.46 -3.81 6.90
N LEU A 105 6.76 -4.88 7.64
CA LEU A 105 7.05 -4.79 9.07
C LEU A 105 8.28 -3.90 9.28
N GLU A 106 8.19 -2.98 10.25
CA GLU A 106 9.30 -2.14 10.68
C GLU A 106 10.19 -2.84 11.72
#